data_AF-A0A6J7DUK6-F1
#
_entry.id   AF-A0A6J7DUK6-F1
#
_cell.length_a   1.000
_cell.length_b   1.000
_cell.length_c   1.000
_cell.angle_alpha   90.00
_cell.angle_beta   90.00
_cell.angle_gamma   90.00
#
_symmetry.space_group_name_H-M   'P 1'
#
loop_
_entity.id
_entity.type
_entity.pdbx_description
1 polymer ?
#
loop_
_entity_poly.entity_id
_entity_poly.type
_entity_poly.pdbx_seq_one_letter_code
_entity_poly.pdbx_strand_id
1 'polypeptide(L)' 'MTLERAAWLFAVLTSWTVAGILFISEYQGYGWVAVAIGLTASINLFSHPDGDEKP' A
#
# COMPACT_ATOMS: atom_id res chain seq x y z
N MET A 1 -9.35 -13.92 0.31
CA MET A 1 -9.08 -12.48 0.50
C MET A 1 -10.42 -11.77 0.62
N THR A 2 -10.64 -10.97 1.68
CA THR A 2 -11.82 -10.11 1.77
C THR A 2 -11.74 -9.00 0.71
N LEU A 3 -12.88 -8.47 0.26
CA LEU A 3 -12.94 -7.36 -0.71
C LEU A 3 -12.10 -6.15 -0.23
N GLU A 4 -12.11 -5.91 1.08
CA GLU A 4 -11.32 -4.88 1.73
C GLU A 4 -9.81 -5.14 1.62
N ARG A 5 -9.33 -6.35 1.94
CA ARG A 5 -7.91 -6.72 1.75
C ARG A 5 -7.49 -6.59 0.29
N ALA A 6 -8.36 -6.91 -0.67
CA ALA A 6 -8.08 -6.71 -2.08
C ALA A 6 -7.94 -5.22 -2.43
N ALA A 7 -8.82 -4.35 -1.92
CA ALA A 7 -8.73 -2.90 -2.12
C ALA A 7 -7.42 -2.32 -1.56
N TRP A 8 -7.01 -2.74 -0.36
CA TRP A 8 -5.73 -2.34 0.22
C TRP A 8 -4.53 -2.84 -0.59
N LEU A 9 -4.58 -4.07 -1.09
CA LEU A 9 -3.55 -4.61 -1.98
C LEU A 9 -3.40 -3.75 -3.24
N PHE A 10 -4.52 -3.39 -3.87
CA PHE A 10 -4.52 -2.50 -5.04
C PHE A 10 -3.92 -1.13 -4.72
N ALA A 11 -4.29 -0.52 -3.60
CA ALA A 11 -3.74 0.77 -3.16
C ALA A 11 -2.21 0.70 -3.01
N VAL A 12 -1.70 -0.36 -2.39
CA VAL A 12 -0.25 -0.62 -2.29
C VAL A 12 0.36 -0.72 -3.68
N LEU A 13 -0.14 -1.62 -4.55
CA LEU A 13 0.43 -1.82 -5.88
C LEU A 13 0.45 -0.53 -6.72
N THR A 14 -0.65 0.21 -6.75
CA THR A 14 -0.74 1.46 -7.50
C THR A 14 0.24 2.50 -6.97
N SER A 15 0.38 2.63 -5.65
CA SER A 15 1.34 3.57 -5.05
C SER A 15 2.79 3.25 -5.42
N TRP A 16 3.17 1.97 -5.47
CA TRP A 16 4.50 1.54 -5.91
C TRP A 16 4.74 1.79 -7.40
N THR A 17 3.73 1.55 -8.25
CA THR A 17 3.81 1.88 -9.68
C THR A 17 4.02 3.39 -9.89
N VAL A 18 3.25 4.22 -9.20
CA VAL A 18 3.36 5.68 -9.26
C VAL A 18 4.73 6.14 -8.77
N ALA A 19 5.23 5.60 -7.64
CA ALA A 19 6.57 5.90 -7.15
C ALA A 19 7.65 5.58 -8.19
N GLY A 20 7.57 4.42 -8.84
CA GLY A 20 8.49 4.03 -9.91
C GLY A 20 8.48 5.00 -11.09
N ILE A 21 7.30 5.39 -11.56
CA ILE A 21 7.15 6.38 -12.65
C ILE A 21 7.75 7.72 -12.25
N LEU A 22 7.51 8.18 -11.01
CA LEU A 22 8.01 9.46 -10.51
C LEU A 22 9.54 9.46 -10.37
N PHE A 23 10.13 8.35 -9.91
CA PHE A 23 11.59 8.23 -9.85
C PHE A 23 12.23 8.21 -11.25
N ILE A 24 11.65 7.47 -12.21
CA ILE A 24 12.12 7.48 -13.60
C ILE A 24 12.02 8.88 -14.22
N SER A 25 11.00 9.64 -13.83
CA SER A 25 10.74 10.99 -14.33
C SER A 25 11.48 12.09 -13.54
N GLU A 26 12.44 11.73 -12.68
CA GLU A 26 13.23 12.63 -11.83
C GLU A 26 12.43 13.45 -10.78
N TYR A 27 11.15 13.14 -10.56
CA TYR A 27 10.32 13.73 -9.51
C TYR A 27 10.53 13.03 -8.16
N GLN A 28 11.77 13.05 -7.65
CA GLN A 28 12.15 12.28 -6.46
C GLN A 28 11.33 12.60 -5.21
N GLY A 29 11.01 13.89 -4.99
CA GLY A 29 10.18 14.30 -3.84
C GLY A 29 8.80 13.64 -3.84
N TYR A 30 8.11 13.66 -4.99
CA TYR A 30 6.82 12.99 -5.13
C TYR A 30 6.95 11.46 -5.13
N GLY A 31 8.07 10.92 -5.61
CA GLY A 31 8.37 9.49 -5.51
C GLY A 31 8.38 9.00 -4.07
N TRP A 32 9.05 9.72 -3.17
CA TRP A 32 9.05 9.40 -1.73
C TRP A 32 7.67 9.54 -1.08
N VAL A 33 6.86 10.52 -1.50
CA VAL A 33 5.47 10.65 -1.03
C VAL A 33 4.65 9.42 -1.43
N ALA A 34 4.76 8.96 -2.68
CA ALA A 34 4.07 7.77 -3.14
C ALA A 34 4.50 6.50 -2.38
N VAL A 35 5.80 6.37 -2.06
CA VAL A 35 6.30 5.28 -1.20
C VAL A 35 5.68 5.33 0.20
N ALA A 36 5.63 6.52 0.83
CA ALA A 36 5.04 6.68 2.16
C ALA A 36 3.55 6.30 2.19
N ILE A 37 2.79 6.67 1.15
CA ILE A 37 1.39 6.28 0.98
C ILE A 37 1.26 4.75 0.87
N GLY A 38 2.11 4.11 0.05
CA GLY A 38 2.10 2.66 -0.10
C GLY A 38 2.44 1.89 1.17
N LEU A 39 3.40 2.38 1.95
CA LEU A 39 3.72 1.83 3.25
C LEU A 39 2.57 2.01 4.25
N THR A 40 1.88 3.14 4.22
CA THR A 40 0.71 3.38 5.08
C THR A 40 -0.45 2.46 4.70
N ALA A 41 -0.68 2.26 3.40
CA ALA A 41 -1.70 1.34 2.91
C ALA A 41 -1.40 -0.13 3.27
N SER A 42 -0.12 -0.52 3.28
CA SER A 42 0.27 -1.89 3.61
C SER A 42 0.00 -2.26 5.06
N ILE A 43 0.03 -1.29 5.98
CA ILE A 43 -0.38 -1.50 7.39
C ILE A 43 -1.79 -2.09 7.44
N ASN A 44 -2.74 -1.54 6.69
CA ASN A 44 -4.13 -2.03 6.67
C ASN A 44 -4.26 -3.45 6.08
N LEU A 45 -3.29 -3.88 5.27
CA LEU A 45 -3.21 -5.24 4.74
C LEU A 45 -2.81 -6.25 5.85
N PHE A 46 -1.87 -5.86 6.70
CA PHE A 46 -1.27 -6.73 7.73
C PHE A 46 -1.88 -6.58 9.14
N SER A 47 -2.64 -5.52 9.39
CA SER A 47 -3.23 -5.24 10.71
C SER A 47 -4.53 -5.98 10.97
N HIS A 48 -5.10 -6.67 9.99
CA HIS A 48 -6.26 -7.54 10.21
C HIS A 48 -5.77 -8.82 10.90
N PRO A 49 -6.11 -9.05 12.19
CA PRO A 49 -5.81 -10.30 12.85
C PRO A 49 -6.64 -11.38 12.14
N ASP A 50 -5.95 -12.31 11.49
CA ASP A 50 -6.55 -13.57 11.10
C ASP A 50 -6.90 -14.31 12.42
N GLY A 51 -8.16 -14.21 12.85
CA GLY A 51 -8.76 -15.07 13.87
C GLY A 51 -8.52 -14.68 15.34
N ASP A 52 -9.28 -13.70 15.85
CA ASP A 52 -9.81 -13.84 17.21
C ASP A 52 -11.05 -14.77 17.13
N GLU A 53 -10.81 -16.08 16.97
CA GLU A 53 -11.72 -17.07 17.54
C GLU A 53 -11.62 -16.92 19.06
N LYS A 54 -12.44 -16.02 19.61
CA LYS A 54 -12.59 -15.90 21.05
C LYS A 54 -13.35 -17.13 21.56
N PRO A 55 -12.87 -17.83 22.62
CA PRO A 55 -13.45 -19.07 23.11
C PRO A 55 -14.88 -18.93 23.63
#